data_AF-A0A8C5ZDU9-F1
#
_entry.id   AF-A0A8C5ZDU9-F1
#
_cell.length_a   1.000
_cell.length_b   1.000
_cell.length_c   1.000
_cell.angle_alpha   90.00
_cell.angle_beta   90.00
_cell.angle_gamma   90.00
#
_symmetry.space_group_name_H-M   'P 1'
#
loop_
_entity.id
_entity.type
_entity.pdbx_description
1 polymer ?
#
loop_
_entity_poly.entity_id
_entity_poly.type
_entity_poly.pdbx_seq_one_letter_code
_entity_poly.pdbx_strand_id
1 'polypeptide(L)'
;MDPTTQAPQVILAKLARVYGNIFSFFIGHYLVVVLNDFHSVREALVQQAEVFSDRPRVPLISMLTKEKVLQGYIIPKGTLILPNLWSVHRDPTIWEKPEDFYPDRFLDDQGQLLKKEFFIPFGIGKRVCMGEQLAKMELFLMFVSLMQTFTFALPKDSKKPNLTGRFGLTLAPYPFNIIISKR
;
A
#
# COMPACT_ATOMS: atom_id res chain seq x y z
N MET A 1 7.16 -0.92 23.29
CA MET A 1 6.39 0.08 22.53
C MET A 1 4.92 -0.16 22.83
N ASP A 2 4.20 0.88 23.22
CA ASP A 2 2.77 0.84 23.57
C ASP A 2 1.93 0.31 22.37
N PRO A 3 1.07 -0.71 22.55
CA PRO A 3 0.19 -1.23 21.51
C PRO A 3 -0.72 -0.19 20.86
N THR A 4 -1.02 0.92 21.55
CA THR A 4 -1.93 1.97 21.07
C THR A 4 -1.31 2.97 20.08
N THR A 5 0.02 2.91 19.84
CA THR A 5 0.74 3.86 18.96
C THR A 5 1.10 3.30 17.58
N GLN A 6 0.72 2.06 17.26
CA GLN A 6 1.05 1.47 15.95
C GLN A 6 -0.02 1.79 14.89
N ALA A 7 0.44 2.12 13.68
CA ALA A 7 -0.45 2.42 12.57
C ALA A 7 -1.36 1.21 12.23
N PRO A 8 -2.65 1.41 11.90
CA PRO A 8 -3.62 0.32 11.72
C PRO A 8 -3.16 -0.78 10.76
N GLN A 9 -2.54 -0.43 9.64
CA GLN A 9 -2.03 -1.39 8.65
C GLN A 9 -0.97 -2.35 9.21
N VAL A 10 -0.19 -1.92 10.21
CA VAL A 10 0.82 -2.75 10.89
C VAL A 10 0.12 -3.72 11.84
N ILE A 11 -0.91 -3.27 12.55
CA ILE A 11 -1.71 -4.13 13.42
C ILE A 11 -2.40 -5.20 12.58
N LEU A 12 -3.04 -4.83 11.47
CA LEU A 12 -3.70 -5.77 10.56
C LEU A 12 -2.72 -6.82 10.00
N ALA A 13 -1.51 -6.41 9.62
CA ALA A 13 -0.46 -7.34 9.16
C ALA A 13 0.00 -8.30 10.28
N LYS A 14 0.03 -7.86 11.54
CA LYS A 14 0.32 -8.74 12.68
C LYS A 14 -0.80 -9.74 12.95
N LEU A 15 -2.05 -9.29 12.85
CA LEU A 15 -3.22 -10.18 13.01
C LEU A 15 -3.24 -11.28 11.93
N ALA A 16 -2.73 -11.00 10.73
CA ALA A 16 -2.60 -12.03 9.69
C ALA A 16 -1.74 -13.22 10.12
N ARG A 17 -0.75 -13.02 11.01
CA ARG A 17 0.08 -14.13 11.54
C ARG A 17 -0.70 -15.04 12.50
N VAL A 18 -1.79 -14.53 13.08
CA VAL A 18 -2.62 -15.27 14.06
C VAL A 18 -3.83 -15.90 13.37
N TYR A 19 -4.47 -15.15 12.47
CA TYR A 19 -5.75 -15.52 11.87
C TYR A 19 -5.65 -15.95 10.40
N GLY A 20 -4.46 -15.89 9.79
CA GLY A 20 -4.23 -16.17 8.37
C GLY A 20 -4.31 -14.92 7.49
N ASN A 21 -3.92 -15.06 6.22
CA ASN A 21 -3.82 -13.93 5.28
C ASN A 21 -5.17 -13.28 4.94
N ILE A 22 -6.27 -14.00 5.14
CA ILE A 22 -7.64 -13.51 5.04
C ILE A 22 -8.28 -13.66 6.42
N PHE A 23 -8.71 -12.55 7.01
CA PHE A 23 -9.48 -12.56 8.25
C PHE A 23 -10.53 -11.45 8.23
N SER A 24 -11.47 -11.52 9.16
CA SER A 24 -12.54 -10.52 9.28
C SER A 24 -12.74 -10.02 10.70
N PHE A 25 -13.28 -8.81 10.81
CA PHE A 25 -13.75 -8.23 12.05
C PHE A 25 -14.90 -7.26 11.77
N PHE A 26 -15.66 -6.91 12.80
CA PHE A 26 -16.76 -5.97 12.68
C PHE A 26 -16.33 -4.55 13.04
N ILE A 27 -16.72 -3.56 12.24
CA ILE A 27 -16.71 -2.14 12.61
C ILE A 27 -18.17 -1.69 12.69
N GLY A 28 -18.69 -1.53 13.92
CA GLY A 28 -20.13 -1.39 14.12
C GLY A 28 -20.87 -2.65 13.66
N HIS A 29 -21.86 -2.50 12.78
CA HIS A 29 -22.58 -3.63 12.17
C HIS A 29 -21.98 -4.10 10.84
N TYR A 30 -20.87 -3.50 10.40
CA TYR A 30 -20.25 -3.81 9.11
C TYR A 30 -19.18 -4.88 9.26
N LEU A 31 -19.30 -5.96 8.48
CA LEU A 31 -18.24 -6.94 8.32
C LEU A 31 -17.13 -6.37 7.44
N VAL A 32 -15.92 -6.33 7.98
CA VAL A 32 -14.70 -5.94 7.27
C VAL A 32 -13.86 -7.19 7.06
N VAL A 33 -13.50 -7.47 5.81
CA VAL A 33 -12.55 -8.54 5.45
C VAL A 33 -11.24 -7.90 5.00
N VAL A 34 -10.14 -8.37 5.58
CA VAL A 34 -8.79 -7.87 5.30
C VAL A 34 -8.04 -8.90 4.48
N LEU A 35 -7.48 -8.47 3.35
CA LEU A 35 -6.64 -9.30 2.47
C LEU A 35 -5.18 -8.88 2.64
N ASN A 36 -4.32 -9.77 3.13
CA ASN A 36 -2.92 -9.46 3.49
C ASN A 36 -1.86 -10.05 2.54
N ASP A 37 -2.26 -10.84 1.54
CA ASP A 37 -1.35 -11.41 0.54
C ASP A 37 -1.68 -11.00 -0.90
N PHE A 38 -0.71 -11.17 -1.80
CA PHE A 38 -0.86 -10.78 -3.19
C PHE A 38 -1.92 -11.62 -3.91
N HIS A 39 -2.00 -12.94 -3.65
CA HIS A 39 -2.94 -13.82 -4.35
C HIS A 39 -4.39 -13.38 -4.09
N SER A 40 -4.76 -13.15 -2.84
CA SER A 40 -6.10 -12.73 -2.44
C SER A 40 -6.44 -11.36 -2.99
N VAL A 41 -5.48 -10.42 -2.94
CA VAL A 41 -5.64 -9.07 -3.51
C VAL A 41 -5.82 -9.14 -5.03
N ARG A 42 -5.04 -9.95 -5.75
CA ARG A 42 -5.15 -10.13 -7.20
C ARG A 42 -6.49 -10.77 -7.59
N GLU A 43 -6.90 -11.81 -6.88
CA GLU A 43 -8.19 -12.44 -7.14
C GLU A 43 -9.33 -11.43 -6.93
N ALA A 44 -9.36 -10.74 -5.79
CA ALA A 44 -10.42 -9.78 -5.50
C ALA A 44 -10.43 -8.61 -6.49
N LEU A 45 -9.29 -7.92 -6.67
CA LEU A 45 -9.27 -6.65 -7.39
C LEU A 45 -9.07 -6.77 -8.90
N VAL A 46 -8.59 -7.92 -9.39
CA VAL A 46 -8.36 -8.13 -10.83
C VAL A 46 -9.33 -9.15 -11.40
N GLN A 47 -9.32 -10.38 -10.86
CA GLN A 47 -10.13 -11.47 -11.41
C GLN A 47 -11.62 -11.26 -11.12
N GLN A 48 -11.93 -10.65 -9.97
CA GLN A 48 -13.29 -10.42 -9.50
C GLN A 48 -13.61 -8.90 -9.39
N ALA A 49 -12.96 -8.09 -10.23
CA ALA A 49 -13.00 -6.63 -10.18
C ALA A 49 -14.40 -6.01 -10.33
N GLU A 50 -15.32 -6.69 -11.03
CA GLU A 50 -16.73 -6.30 -11.11
C GLU A 50 -17.40 -6.17 -9.74
N VAL A 51 -16.95 -6.99 -8.79
CA VAL A 51 -17.56 -7.13 -7.47
C VAL A 51 -16.80 -6.34 -6.41
N PHE A 52 -15.47 -6.24 -6.51
CA PHE A 52 -14.64 -5.75 -5.39
C PHE A 52 -13.91 -4.44 -5.64
N SER A 53 -14.02 -3.84 -6.83
CA SER A 53 -13.22 -2.65 -7.15
C SER A 53 -13.95 -1.31 -6.91
N ASP A 54 -15.26 -1.30 -6.65
CA ASP A 54 -16.01 -0.04 -6.57
C ASP A 54 -15.59 0.88 -5.39
N ARG A 55 -15.79 2.21 -5.50
CA ARG A 55 -15.24 3.22 -4.57
C ARG A 55 -16.31 3.79 -3.63
N PRO A 56 -15.92 4.34 -2.47
CA PRO A 56 -16.91 4.87 -1.53
C PRO A 56 -17.66 6.17 -1.96
N ARG A 57 -18.99 6.17 -2.16
CA ARG A 57 -19.94 7.30 -2.08
C ARG A 57 -20.72 7.28 -0.75
N VAL A 58 -20.07 7.60 0.37
CA VAL A 58 -20.68 7.70 1.72
C VAL A 58 -22.05 8.43 1.60
N PRO A 59 -23.26 7.81 1.66
CA PRO A 59 -23.84 6.68 2.39
C PRO A 59 -24.06 5.41 1.52
N LEU A 60 -23.04 4.54 1.48
CA LEU A 60 -22.81 3.61 0.38
C LEU A 60 -22.77 2.11 0.70
N ILE A 61 -22.61 1.71 1.96
CA ILE A 61 -21.96 0.42 2.20
C ILE A 61 -22.87 -0.80 1.92
N SER A 62 -24.19 -0.62 1.74
CA SER A 62 -25.11 -1.75 1.55
C SER A 62 -25.05 -2.46 0.18
N MET A 63 -24.37 -1.92 -0.85
CA MET A 63 -24.52 -2.41 -2.25
C MET A 63 -23.23 -2.81 -2.98
N LEU A 64 -22.05 -2.79 -2.35
CA LEU A 64 -20.78 -2.85 -3.09
C LEU A 64 -20.33 -4.27 -3.48
N THR A 65 -20.59 -5.27 -2.65
CA THR A 65 -20.16 -6.65 -2.90
C THR A 65 -21.37 -7.55 -3.06
N LYS A 66 -21.36 -8.40 -4.09
CA LYS A 66 -22.28 -9.53 -4.23
C LYS A 66 -21.72 -10.70 -3.44
N GLU A 67 -22.59 -11.62 -3.03
CA GLU A 67 -22.11 -12.87 -2.42
C GLU A 67 -21.21 -13.61 -3.40
N LYS A 68 -20.02 -13.99 -2.94
CA LYS A 68 -19.02 -14.60 -3.81
C LYS A 68 -17.98 -15.37 -3.03
N VAL A 69 -17.42 -16.41 -3.64
CA VAL A 69 -16.29 -17.16 -3.07
C VAL A 69 -14.97 -16.49 -3.47
N LEU A 70 -14.10 -16.26 -2.49
CA LEU A 70 -12.74 -15.72 -2.63
C LEU A 70 -11.78 -16.66 -1.91
N GLN A 71 -10.81 -17.27 -2.61
CA GLN A 71 -9.88 -18.26 -2.02
C GLN A 71 -10.56 -19.35 -1.16
N GLY A 72 -11.76 -19.79 -1.54
CA GLY A 72 -12.55 -20.78 -0.78
C GLY A 72 -13.39 -20.20 0.38
N TYR A 73 -13.27 -18.91 0.69
CA TYR A 73 -14.09 -18.22 1.68
C TYR A 73 -15.34 -17.62 1.03
N ILE A 74 -16.51 -17.86 1.61
CA ILE A 74 -17.75 -17.20 1.18
C ILE A 74 -17.76 -15.77 1.76
N ILE A 75 -17.77 -14.77 0.87
CA ILE A 75 -17.88 -13.36 1.21
C ILE A 75 -19.35 -12.96 1.08
N PRO A 76 -20.07 -12.64 2.17
CA PRO A 76 -21.46 -12.24 2.11
C PRO A 76 -21.65 -10.93 1.34
N LYS A 77 -22.84 -10.76 0.75
CA LYS A 77 -23.25 -9.50 0.12
C LYS A 77 -23.16 -8.33 1.12
N GLY A 78 -22.65 -7.18 0.69
CA GLY A 78 -22.55 -5.96 1.50
C GLY A 78 -21.33 -5.91 2.43
N THR A 79 -20.40 -6.88 2.30
CA THR A 79 -19.12 -6.89 3.02
C THR A 79 -18.15 -5.86 2.44
N LEU A 80 -17.45 -5.12 3.31
CA LEU A 80 -16.37 -4.22 2.90
C LEU A 80 -15.06 -5.00 2.76
N ILE A 81 -14.44 -4.95 1.58
CA ILE A 81 -13.11 -5.52 1.33
C ILE A 81 -12.06 -4.43 1.46
N LEU A 82 -11.08 -4.64 2.37
CA LEU A 82 -9.96 -3.73 2.56
C LEU A 82 -8.65 -4.42 2.13
N PRO A 83 -8.09 -4.09 0.94
CA PRO A 83 -6.81 -4.64 0.51
C PRO A 83 -5.66 -4.00 1.28
N ASN A 84 -4.90 -4.80 2.05
CA ASN A 84 -3.77 -4.30 2.83
C ASN A 84 -2.49 -4.27 1.99
N LEU A 85 -2.36 -3.25 1.12
CA LEU A 85 -1.20 -3.10 0.23
C LEU A 85 0.14 -2.98 1.00
N TRP A 86 0.11 -2.46 2.22
CA TRP A 86 1.30 -2.39 3.08
C TRP A 86 1.90 -3.78 3.33
N SER A 87 1.04 -4.77 3.60
CA SER A 87 1.44 -6.17 3.78
C SER A 87 1.99 -6.75 2.48
N VAL A 88 1.27 -6.56 1.36
CA VAL A 88 1.69 -7.06 0.03
C VAL A 88 3.06 -6.53 -0.39
N HIS A 89 3.35 -5.25 -0.10
CA HIS A 89 4.64 -4.62 -0.46
C HIS A 89 5.77 -4.91 0.53
N ARG A 90 5.50 -5.66 1.61
CA ARG A 90 6.48 -6.04 2.65
C ARG A 90 6.53 -7.53 2.94
N ASP A 91 5.86 -8.34 2.13
CA ASP A 91 5.87 -9.78 2.28
C ASP A 91 7.29 -10.33 2.04
N PRO A 92 7.96 -10.91 3.05
CA PRO A 92 9.33 -11.41 2.91
C PRO A 92 9.44 -12.65 2.00
N THR A 93 8.31 -13.31 1.69
CA THR A 93 8.30 -14.44 0.76
C THR A 93 8.33 -13.98 -0.71
N ILE A 94 8.01 -12.72 -0.96
CA ILE A 94 7.92 -12.11 -2.30
C ILE A 94 9.04 -11.09 -2.52
N TRP A 95 9.37 -10.33 -1.48
CA TRP A 95 10.31 -9.21 -1.53
C TRP A 95 11.58 -9.54 -0.77
N GLU A 96 12.73 -9.52 -1.46
CA GLU A 96 14.04 -9.53 -0.81
C GLU A 96 14.16 -8.32 0.14
N LYS A 97 14.69 -8.43 1.35
CA LYS A 97 14.92 -7.26 2.26
C LYS A 97 13.74 -6.28 2.33
N PRO A 98 12.51 -6.70 2.66
CA PRO A 98 11.29 -5.89 2.47
C PRO A 98 11.24 -4.61 3.31
N GLU A 99 12.02 -4.54 4.39
CA GLU A 99 12.09 -3.38 5.29
C GLU A 99 13.20 -2.39 4.90
N ASP A 100 14.08 -2.76 3.96
CA ASP A 100 15.20 -1.92 3.54
C ASP A 100 14.85 -1.10 2.30
N PHE A 101 15.33 0.14 2.25
CA PHE A 101 15.36 0.91 1.02
C PHE A 101 16.41 0.30 0.08
N TYR A 102 15.95 -0.56 -0.83
CA TYR A 102 16.81 -1.33 -1.73
C TYR A 102 16.27 -1.24 -3.16
N PRO A 103 16.63 -0.17 -3.93
CA PRO A 103 16.14 0.05 -5.29
C PRO A 103 16.54 -1.04 -6.28
N ASP A 104 17.71 -1.66 -6.09
CA ASP A 104 18.28 -2.66 -6.99
C ASP A 104 17.37 -3.87 -7.20
N ARG A 105 16.44 -4.14 -6.26
CA ARG A 105 15.39 -5.16 -6.43
C ARG A 105 14.55 -4.99 -7.70
N PHE A 106 14.51 -3.78 -8.25
CA PHE A 106 13.76 -3.44 -9.47
C PHE A 106 14.63 -3.46 -10.72
N LEU A 107 15.89 -3.90 -10.63
CA LEU A 107 16.82 -3.99 -11.74
C LEU A 107 17.18 -5.45 -12.02
N ASP A 108 17.42 -5.77 -13.29
CA ASP A 108 18.08 -7.02 -13.66
C ASP A 108 19.62 -6.88 -13.62
N ASP A 109 20.33 -7.98 -13.91
CA ASP A 109 21.80 -8.00 -13.92
C ASP A 109 22.43 -7.03 -14.94
N GLN A 110 21.64 -6.52 -15.90
CA GLN A 110 22.05 -5.54 -16.91
C GLN A 110 21.62 -4.11 -16.53
N GLY A 111 21.00 -3.91 -15.37
CA GLY A 111 20.50 -2.62 -14.91
C GLY A 111 19.18 -2.17 -15.55
N GLN A 112 18.44 -3.06 -16.23
CA GLN A 112 17.13 -2.74 -16.79
C GLN A 112 16.01 -2.91 -15.78
N LEU A 113 14.95 -2.09 -15.92
CA LEU A 113 13.82 -2.11 -15.00
C LEU A 113 12.98 -3.39 -15.11
N LEU A 114 12.91 -4.12 -14.01
CA LEU A 114 12.03 -5.27 -13.84
C LEU A 114 10.61 -4.83 -13.47
N LYS A 115 9.64 -5.19 -14.31
CA LYS A 115 8.22 -5.08 -13.96
C LYS A 115 7.82 -6.26 -13.07
N LYS A 116 7.49 -5.98 -11.81
CA LYS A 116 7.00 -6.98 -10.85
C LYS A 116 5.49 -6.86 -10.73
N GLU A 117 4.76 -7.93 -11.03
CA GLU A 117 3.28 -7.94 -10.98
C GLU A 117 2.70 -7.64 -9.60
N PHE A 118 3.44 -7.99 -8.54
CA PHE A 118 3.08 -7.75 -7.15
C PHE A 118 3.45 -6.34 -6.65
N PHE A 119 4.09 -5.52 -7.50
CA PHE A 119 4.31 -4.10 -7.23
C PHE A 119 3.12 -3.28 -7.72
N ILE A 120 2.16 -3.03 -6.82
CA ILE A 120 0.88 -2.37 -7.11
C ILE A 120 0.70 -1.03 -6.35
N PRO A 121 1.62 -0.05 -6.48
CA PRO A 121 1.55 1.22 -5.73
C PRO A 121 0.35 2.09 -6.11
N PHE A 122 -0.22 1.89 -7.30
CA PHE A 122 -1.39 2.60 -7.82
C PHE A 122 -2.67 1.75 -7.77
N GLY A 123 -2.65 0.65 -7.01
CA GLY A 123 -3.68 -0.38 -7.07
C GLY A 123 -3.57 -1.22 -8.34
N ILE A 124 -4.60 -2.02 -8.61
CA ILE A 124 -4.65 -2.93 -9.76
C ILE A 124 -6.11 -3.15 -10.19
N GLY A 125 -6.31 -3.63 -11.42
CA GLY A 125 -7.62 -4.00 -11.96
C GLY A 125 -8.46 -2.80 -12.40
N LYS A 126 -9.79 -2.97 -12.44
CA LYS A 126 -10.72 -1.97 -13.03
C LYS A 126 -10.65 -0.60 -12.34
N ARG A 127 -10.08 -0.53 -11.14
CA ARG A 127 -10.07 0.67 -10.29
C ARG A 127 -8.65 1.06 -9.86
N VAL A 128 -7.68 0.63 -10.67
CA VAL A 128 -6.34 1.21 -10.71
C VAL A 128 -6.42 2.74 -10.79
N CYS A 129 -5.45 3.41 -10.19
CA CYS A 129 -5.42 4.86 -10.12
C CYS A 129 -5.49 5.48 -11.52
N MET A 130 -6.56 6.23 -11.79
CA MET A 130 -6.74 6.98 -13.03
C MET A 130 -5.58 7.97 -13.28
N GLY A 131 -4.94 8.45 -12.22
CA GLY A 131 -3.80 9.37 -12.27
C GLY A 131 -2.43 8.70 -12.35
N GLU A 132 -2.32 7.38 -12.52
CA GLU A 132 -1.02 6.67 -12.50
C GLU A 132 -0.01 7.27 -13.49
N GLN A 133 -0.42 7.50 -14.73
CA GLN A 133 0.48 8.01 -15.77
C GLN A 133 0.95 9.44 -15.45
N LEU A 134 0.03 10.30 -15.02
CA LEU A 134 0.34 11.67 -14.62
C LEU A 134 1.29 11.69 -13.42
N ALA A 135 0.99 10.93 -12.37
CA ALA A 135 1.80 10.87 -11.17
C ALA A 135 3.21 10.35 -11.47
N LYS A 136 3.36 9.32 -12.31
CA LYS A 136 4.69 8.82 -12.72
C LYS A 136 5.50 9.89 -13.43
N MET A 137 4.89 10.63 -14.36
CA MET A 137 5.56 11.72 -15.08
C MET A 137 5.97 12.85 -14.12
N GLU A 138 5.03 13.33 -13.29
CA GLU A 138 5.28 14.42 -12.35
C GLU A 138 6.35 14.06 -11.32
N LEU A 139 6.28 12.86 -10.73
CA LEU A 139 7.27 12.38 -9.76
C LEU A 139 8.65 12.25 -10.40
N PHE A 140 8.73 11.71 -11.63
CA PHE A 140 9.99 11.57 -12.35
C PHE A 140 10.62 12.95 -12.63
N LEU A 141 9.86 13.86 -13.24
CA LEU A 141 10.35 15.20 -13.59
C LEU A 141 10.74 16.01 -12.34
N MET A 142 9.90 15.98 -11.29
CA MET A 142 10.19 16.63 -10.02
C MET A 142 11.48 16.08 -9.41
N PHE A 143 11.59 14.76 -9.28
CA PHE A 143 12.75 14.12 -8.65
C PHE A 143 14.03 14.40 -9.42
N VAL A 144 14.04 14.21 -10.74
CA VAL A 144 15.22 14.46 -11.58
C VAL A 144 15.62 15.93 -11.53
N SER A 145 14.67 16.86 -11.64
CA SER A 145 14.94 18.31 -11.58
C SER A 145 15.58 18.71 -10.24
N LEU A 146 15.05 18.17 -9.14
CA LEU A 146 15.60 18.39 -7.80
C LEU A 146 17.01 17.81 -7.66
N MET A 147 17.23 16.56 -8.09
CA MET A 147 18.53 15.89 -7.95
C MET A 147 19.63 16.49 -8.86
N GLN A 148 19.26 16.99 -10.04
CA GLN A 148 20.20 17.67 -10.96
C GLN A 148 20.60 19.06 -10.44
N THR A 149 19.68 19.79 -9.82
CA THR A 149 19.89 21.20 -9.45
C THR A 149 20.42 21.37 -8.03
N PHE A 150 20.05 20.49 -7.11
CA PHE A 150 20.30 20.66 -5.69
C PHE A 150 20.99 19.46 -5.05
N THR A 151 21.68 19.73 -3.95
CA THR A 151 22.14 18.74 -2.99
C THR A 151 21.33 18.89 -1.70
N PHE A 152 20.97 17.76 -1.09
CA PHE A 152 20.14 17.69 0.11
C PHE A 152 20.95 17.12 1.26
N ALA A 153 20.92 17.79 2.40
CA ALA A 153 21.58 17.35 3.62
C ALA A 153 20.67 17.51 4.84
N LEU A 154 20.88 16.69 5.86
CA LEU A 154 20.29 16.94 7.17
C LEU A 154 21.03 18.10 7.85
N PRO A 155 20.32 18.98 8.59
CA PRO A 155 20.98 19.96 9.45
C PRO A 155 21.99 19.30 10.39
N LYS A 156 23.10 19.99 10.66
CA LYS A 156 24.09 19.53 11.65
C LYS A 156 23.36 19.26 12.98
N ASP A 157 23.68 18.12 13.59
CA ASP A 157 23.11 17.64 14.87
C ASP A 157 21.61 17.32 14.86
N SER A 158 20.95 17.30 13.70
CA SER A 158 19.56 16.87 13.60
C SER A 158 19.40 15.35 13.74
N LYS A 159 18.31 14.93 14.39
CA LYS A 159 17.90 13.52 14.43
C LYS A 159 17.44 13.07 13.03
N LYS A 160 17.70 11.82 12.69
CA LYS A 160 17.14 11.21 11.47
C LYS A 160 15.60 11.34 11.46
N PRO A 161 14.98 11.62 10.30
CA PRO A 161 13.53 11.69 10.21
C PRO A 161 12.86 10.40 10.71
N ASN A 162 11.70 10.55 11.34
CA ASN A 162 10.89 9.40 11.74
C ASN A 162 10.25 8.76 10.49
N LEU A 163 10.56 7.49 10.25
CA LEU A 163 10.11 6.74 9.07
C LEU A 163 8.78 5.98 9.27
N THR A 164 8.15 6.04 10.46
CA THR A 164 6.88 5.31 10.73
C THR A 164 5.68 5.85 9.96
N GLY A 165 5.74 7.12 9.54
CA GLY A 165 4.65 7.81 8.85
C GLY A 165 3.46 8.17 9.75
N ARG A 166 2.69 9.16 9.31
CA ARG A 166 1.41 9.61 9.87
C ARG A 166 0.30 9.06 8.99
N PHE A 167 -0.51 8.18 9.57
CA PHE A 167 -1.64 7.58 8.87
C PHE A 167 -2.79 8.58 8.75
N GLY A 168 -3.38 8.67 7.54
CA GLY A 168 -4.53 9.50 7.19
C GLY A 168 -5.15 8.99 5.89
N LEU A 169 -5.75 9.88 5.09
CA LEU A 169 -6.20 9.50 3.73
C LEU A 169 -5.02 9.01 2.86
N THR A 170 -3.84 9.57 3.11
CA THR A 170 -2.55 9.11 2.61
C THR A 170 -1.59 8.86 3.78
N LEU A 171 -0.55 8.05 3.55
CA LEU A 171 0.54 7.90 4.52
C LEU A 171 1.56 9.04 4.28
N ALA A 172 1.57 10.02 5.17
CA ALA A 172 2.46 11.19 5.05
C ALA A 172 3.63 11.11 6.04
N PRO A 173 4.82 11.67 5.75
CA PRO A 173 5.88 11.75 6.75
C PRO A 173 5.50 12.67 7.92
N TYR A 174 6.17 12.48 9.06
CA TYR A 174 6.22 13.52 10.10
C TYR A 174 7.04 14.72 9.58
N PRO A 175 6.76 15.96 10.00
CA PRO A 175 7.57 17.11 9.61
C PRO A 175 9.05 16.91 9.94
N PHE A 176 9.93 17.24 9.00
CA PHE A 176 11.38 17.21 9.16
C PHE A 176 12.01 18.35 8.36
N ASN A 177 13.21 18.76 8.76
CA ASN A 177 13.96 19.82 8.10
C ASN A 177 15.11 19.25 7.28
N ILE A 178 15.36 19.86 6.13
CA ILE A 178 16.50 19.57 5.25
C ILE A 178 17.17 20.87 4.83
N ILE A 179 18.48 20.84 4.69
CA ILE A 179 19.26 21.89 4.04
C ILE A 179 19.30 21.56 2.55
N ILE A 180 18.90 22.52 1.73
CA ILE A 180 18.95 22.44 0.28
C ILE A 180 20.01 23.44 -0.18
N SER A 181 20.97 22.99 -0.97
CA SER A 181 22.01 23.85 -1.56
C SER A 181 22.05 23.62 -3.05
N LYS A 182 22.22 24.69 -3.84
CA LYS A 182 22.43 24.55 -5.28
C LYS A 182 23.72 23.75 -5.50
N ARG A 183 23.65 22.77 -6.41
CA ARG A 183 24.79 21.95 -6.80
C ARG A 183 25.82 22.79 -7.55
#